data_AF-A0A1F8PZF6-F1
#
_entry.id   AF-A0A1F8PZF6-F1
#
_cell.length_a   1.000
_cell.length_b   1.000
_cell.length_c   1.000
_cell.angle_alpha   90.00
_cell.angle_beta   90.00
_cell.angle_gamma   90.00
#
_symmetry.space_group_name_H-M   'P 1'
#
loop_
_entity.id
_entity.type
_entity.pdbx_description
1 polymer ?
#
loop_
_entity_poly.entity_id
_entity_poly.type
_entity_poly.pdbx_seq_one_letter_code
_entity_poly.pdbx_strand_id
1 'polypeptide(L)'
;MGNQPTATALPTSPVDGLQVVTGQACLVAEQGIIRVEEPQGDLVAWSPVADTLAYIASTHGSTWNVGELTVISAPAFDAPVRLASQAAGELSWSPGGITIAYLSLRRSDNLYTIGLVNPDGRNLRDLFPDEAARTDSFSSQKAIQGWVDDVRLQVLASCGVDCMQRLDFGILTGLSTPSGDPIQRASDLWSVHKYQPAMFPEVLDKLGSQLNWSVDLSRAAYIDDNGNTWVIDPQTNTLLMLDTGAYGSATESDWSYDGKYLAVRVDETLKIFSFECP
;
A
#
# COMPACT_ATOMS: atom_id res chain seq x y z
N MET A 1 -6.32 -52.78 -6.25
CA MET A 1 -6.80 -51.61 -7.00
C MET A 1 -6.34 -50.39 -6.23
N GLY A 2 -5.27 -49.74 -6.71
CA GLY A 2 -4.76 -48.53 -6.06
C GLY A 2 -5.55 -47.33 -6.56
N ASN A 3 -6.18 -46.58 -5.65
CA ASN A 3 -6.69 -45.25 -5.97
C ASN A 3 -5.49 -44.35 -6.28
N GLN A 4 -5.30 -43.99 -7.54
CA GLN A 4 -4.48 -42.83 -7.87
C GLN A 4 -5.20 -41.58 -7.36
N PRO A 5 -4.53 -40.67 -6.65
CA PRO A 5 -5.11 -39.39 -6.30
C PRO A 5 -5.47 -38.63 -7.57
N THR A 6 -6.72 -38.20 -7.69
CA THR A 6 -7.18 -37.31 -8.74
C THR A 6 -6.35 -36.03 -8.67
N ALA A 7 -5.64 -35.70 -9.76
CA ALA A 7 -4.92 -34.44 -9.84
C ALA A 7 -5.91 -33.28 -9.64
N THR A 8 -5.64 -32.40 -8.66
CA THR A 8 -6.41 -31.18 -8.46
C THR A 8 -6.36 -30.37 -9.75
N ALA A 9 -7.54 -30.05 -10.31
CA ALA A 9 -7.61 -29.22 -11.49
C ALA A 9 -7.05 -27.83 -11.18
N LEU A 10 -6.29 -27.27 -12.12
CA LEU A 10 -5.84 -25.88 -12.02
C LEU A 10 -7.05 -24.94 -12.05
N PRO A 11 -6.97 -23.80 -11.35
CA PRO A 11 -8.01 -22.80 -11.44
C PRO A 11 -8.09 -22.29 -12.89
N THR A 12 -9.30 -21.88 -13.29
CA THR A 12 -9.53 -21.28 -14.61
C THR A 12 -8.78 -19.96 -14.68
N SER A 13 -8.13 -19.68 -15.82
CA SER A 13 -7.49 -18.38 -16.04
C SER A 13 -8.54 -17.26 -15.97
N PRO A 14 -8.33 -16.22 -15.14
CA PRO A 14 -9.18 -15.03 -15.16
C PRO A 14 -8.85 -14.10 -16.33
N VAL A 15 -7.75 -14.36 -17.06
CA VAL A 15 -7.28 -13.51 -18.17
C VAL A 15 -7.16 -14.34 -19.44
N ASP A 16 -7.87 -13.90 -20.49
CA ASP A 16 -7.77 -14.52 -21.82
C ASP A 16 -6.33 -14.46 -22.34
N GLY A 17 -5.85 -15.56 -22.91
CA GLY A 17 -4.52 -15.62 -23.54
C GLY A 17 -3.36 -15.90 -22.59
N LEU A 18 -3.59 -15.95 -21.28
CA LEU A 18 -2.59 -16.37 -20.31
C LEU A 18 -2.80 -17.82 -19.84
N GLN A 19 -1.69 -18.50 -19.58
CA GLN A 19 -1.69 -19.88 -19.10
C GLN A 19 -1.49 -19.93 -17.58
N VAL A 20 -2.43 -20.56 -16.87
CA VAL A 20 -2.25 -20.81 -15.44
C VAL A 20 -1.19 -21.89 -15.25
N VAL A 21 -0.19 -21.57 -14.43
CA VAL A 21 0.91 -22.48 -14.08
C VAL A 21 0.92 -22.77 -12.58
N THR A 22 1.46 -23.93 -12.22
CA THR A 22 1.93 -24.17 -10.85
C THR A 22 3.32 -23.58 -10.73
N GLY A 23 3.52 -22.64 -9.81
CA GLY A 23 4.79 -21.97 -9.58
C GLY A 23 5.10 -21.88 -8.08
N GLN A 24 6.33 -21.47 -7.77
CA GLN A 24 6.78 -21.29 -6.40
C GLN A 24 6.73 -19.81 -6.03
N ALA A 25 5.77 -19.48 -5.17
CA ALA A 25 5.80 -18.31 -4.31
C ALA A 25 5.60 -18.84 -2.88
N CYS A 26 6.56 -18.57 -2.01
CA CYS A 26 6.54 -19.07 -0.64
C CYS A 26 5.97 -18.01 0.28
N LEU A 27 4.94 -18.35 1.05
CA LEU A 27 4.50 -17.51 2.16
C LEU A 27 5.61 -17.49 3.22
N VAL A 28 6.26 -16.34 3.41
CA VAL A 28 7.38 -16.18 4.34
C VAL A 28 7.00 -15.46 5.63
N ALA A 29 5.88 -14.72 5.64
CA ALA A 29 5.38 -14.08 6.85
C ALA A 29 3.88 -13.81 6.79
N GLU A 30 3.26 -13.75 7.98
CA GLU A 30 1.90 -13.28 8.19
C GLU A 30 1.89 -12.29 9.36
N GLN A 31 1.19 -11.16 9.19
CA GLN A 31 1.05 -10.13 10.20
C GLN A 31 -0.41 -9.68 10.30
N GLY A 32 -0.82 -9.24 11.49
CA GLY A 32 -2.14 -8.60 11.67
C GLY A 32 -2.14 -7.18 11.14
N ILE A 33 -3.08 -6.85 10.25
CA ILE A 33 -3.27 -5.51 9.68
C ILE A 33 -4.70 -5.02 9.99
N ILE A 34 -4.91 -3.71 10.03
CA ILE A 34 -6.23 -3.16 10.37
C ILE A 34 -7.32 -3.55 9.38
N ARG A 35 -8.54 -3.63 9.90
CA ARG A 35 -9.76 -3.57 9.10
C ARG A 35 -10.13 -2.12 8.79
N VAL A 36 -10.42 -1.87 7.51
CA VAL A 36 -10.98 -0.62 7.02
C VAL A 36 -12.35 -0.87 6.39
N GLU A 37 -13.30 0.04 6.62
CA GLU A 37 -14.64 -0.03 6.00
C GLU A 37 -14.68 0.74 4.68
N GLU A 38 -13.84 1.77 4.56
CA GLU A 38 -13.69 2.62 3.38
C GLU A 38 -12.21 2.68 2.99
N PRO A 39 -11.86 2.98 1.73
CA PRO A 39 -10.47 3.17 1.31
C PRO A 39 -9.75 4.24 2.13
N GLN A 40 -8.52 3.95 2.57
CA GLN A 40 -7.65 4.87 3.33
C GLN A 40 -6.26 5.02 2.69
N GLY A 41 -6.18 4.88 1.36
CA GLY A 41 -4.93 4.82 0.62
C GLY A 41 -4.15 3.56 0.97
N ASP A 42 -2.83 3.64 0.79
CA ASP A 42 -1.94 2.51 1.02
C ASP A 42 -1.84 2.16 2.51
N LEU A 43 -2.17 0.92 2.86
CA LEU A 43 -1.98 0.37 4.19
C LEU A 43 -0.69 -0.43 4.31
N VAL A 44 -0.06 -0.74 3.17
CA VAL A 44 1.26 -1.35 3.08
C VAL A 44 2.12 -0.57 2.09
N ALA A 45 3.42 -0.44 2.37
CA ALA A 45 4.35 0.20 1.45
C ALA A 45 5.78 -0.33 1.67
N TRP A 46 6.41 -0.85 0.62
CA TRP A 46 7.81 -1.25 0.67
C TRP A 46 8.75 -0.04 0.62
N SER A 47 9.87 -0.16 1.33
CA SER A 47 10.96 0.80 1.22
C SER A 47 11.58 0.73 -0.19
N PRO A 48 11.89 1.88 -0.83
CA PRO A 48 12.50 1.90 -2.15
C PRO A 48 13.98 1.52 -2.17
N VAL A 49 14.61 1.37 -1.00
CA VAL A 49 16.07 1.16 -0.87
C VAL A 49 16.45 -0.07 -0.05
N ALA A 50 15.47 -0.74 0.56
CA ALA A 50 15.69 -1.88 1.44
C ALA A 50 14.49 -2.83 1.42
N ASP A 51 14.71 -4.09 1.79
CA ASP A 51 13.66 -5.09 1.97
C ASP A 51 12.94 -4.91 3.31
N THR A 52 12.45 -3.69 3.54
CA THR A 52 11.69 -3.28 4.72
C THR A 52 10.30 -2.85 4.29
N LEU A 53 9.28 -3.46 4.88
CA LEU A 53 7.88 -3.17 4.64
C LEU A 53 7.32 -2.32 5.77
N ALA A 54 6.67 -1.19 5.46
CA ALA A 54 5.80 -0.47 6.38
C ALA A 54 4.36 -0.96 6.23
N TYR A 55 3.63 -1.08 7.33
CA TYR A 55 2.22 -1.44 7.32
C TYR A 55 1.45 -0.90 8.54
N ILE A 56 0.13 -0.82 8.43
CA ILE A 56 -0.75 -0.39 9.53
C ILE A 56 -1.24 -1.60 10.34
N ALA A 57 -0.47 -1.99 11.35
CA ALA A 57 -0.76 -3.11 12.22
C ALA A 57 -2.05 -2.91 13.03
N SER A 58 -2.80 -4.00 13.24
CA SER A 58 -3.92 -4.00 14.17
C SER A 58 -3.42 -3.94 15.62
N THR A 59 -4.11 -3.18 16.46
CA THR A 59 -3.81 -3.09 17.90
C THR A 59 -4.88 -3.80 18.73
N HIS A 60 -4.51 -4.32 19.90
CA HIS A 60 -5.48 -4.91 20.80
C HIS A 60 -6.46 -3.83 21.30
N GLY A 61 -7.71 -3.88 20.82
CA GLY A 61 -8.71 -2.84 21.09
C GLY A 61 -8.69 -1.66 20.11
N SER A 62 -8.02 -1.79 18.95
CA SER A 62 -8.13 -0.79 17.88
C SER A 62 -9.58 -0.62 17.45
N THR A 63 -9.99 0.63 17.28
CA THR A 63 -11.20 0.96 16.54
C THR A 63 -10.95 0.70 15.05
N TRP A 64 -12.02 0.45 14.29
CA TRP A 64 -11.96 0.43 12.83
C TRP A 64 -11.25 1.69 12.29
N ASN A 65 -10.53 1.56 11.16
CA ASN A 65 -9.92 2.66 10.40
C ASN A 65 -8.65 3.33 10.99
N VAL A 66 -8.10 2.84 12.11
CA VAL A 66 -6.77 3.28 12.60
C VAL A 66 -6.01 2.15 13.31
N GLY A 67 -4.67 2.19 13.23
CA GLY A 67 -3.78 1.21 13.84
C GLY A 67 -2.42 1.77 14.26
N GLU A 68 -1.44 0.87 14.31
CA GLU A 68 -0.04 1.16 14.60
C GLU A 68 0.78 1.12 13.31
N LEU A 69 1.40 2.25 12.95
CA LEU A 69 2.42 2.23 11.90
C LEU A 69 3.59 1.40 12.38
N THR A 70 3.86 0.31 11.66
CA THR A 70 4.85 -0.69 12.00
C THR A 70 5.73 -0.97 10.79
N VAL A 71 7.01 -1.24 11.02
CA VAL A 71 7.91 -1.74 9.98
C VAL A 71 8.41 -3.14 10.30
N ILE A 72 8.67 -3.93 9.26
CA ILE A 72 9.19 -5.28 9.38
C ILE A 72 10.16 -5.54 8.22
N SER A 73 11.23 -6.29 8.45
CA SER A 73 12.31 -6.45 7.46
C SER A 73 12.62 -7.90 7.13
N ALA A 74 13.02 -8.12 5.89
CA ALA A 74 13.60 -9.36 5.40
C ALA A 74 14.94 -9.65 6.09
N PRO A 75 15.43 -10.91 6.05
CA PRO A 75 14.77 -12.09 5.48
C PRO A 75 13.76 -12.77 6.42
N ALA A 76 13.80 -12.45 7.71
CA ALA A 76 13.07 -13.21 8.73
C ALA A 76 11.63 -12.75 8.92
N PHE A 77 11.35 -11.44 8.74
CA PHE A 77 10.03 -10.85 8.95
C PHE A 77 9.35 -11.24 10.29
N ASP A 78 10.14 -11.35 11.37
CA ASP A 78 9.69 -11.87 12.67
C ASP A 78 9.83 -10.85 13.81
N ALA A 79 10.44 -9.69 13.54
CA ALA A 79 10.68 -8.62 14.52
C ALA A 79 10.03 -7.30 14.08
N PRO A 80 8.70 -7.17 14.14
CA PRO A 80 8.01 -5.92 13.82
C PRO A 80 8.39 -4.81 14.81
N VAL A 81 8.66 -3.61 14.28
CA VAL A 81 9.01 -2.41 15.05
C VAL A 81 7.92 -1.38 14.89
N ARG A 82 7.23 -1.05 15.99
CA ARG A 82 6.22 0.00 16.03
C ARG A 82 6.87 1.38 15.98
N LEU A 83 6.40 2.23 15.06
CA LEU A 83 6.90 3.59 14.85
C LEU A 83 5.94 4.67 15.37
N ALA A 84 4.63 4.50 15.13
CA ALA A 84 3.62 5.48 15.53
C ALA A 84 2.28 4.81 15.85
N SER A 85 1.36 5.56 16.47
CA SER A 85 -0.02 5.15 16.71
C SER A 85 -0.99 6.07 15.98
N GLN A 86 -2.25 5.63 15.89
CA GLN A 86 -3.32 6.38 15.21
C GLN A 86 -2.99 6.64 13.74
N ALA A 87 -2.29 5.70 13.11
CA ALA A 87 -2.05 5.72 11.68
C ALA A 87 -3.30 5.18 10.97
N ALA A 88 -3.76 5.89 9.94
CA ALA A 88 -4.98 5.60 9.21
C ALA A 88 -4.70 5.02 7.81
N GLY A 89 -3.52 5.25 7.24
CA GLY A 89 -3.13 4.75 5.91
C GLY A 89 -2.27 5.75 5.16
N GLU A 90 -2.42 5.80 3.83
CA GLU A 90 -1.64 6.64 2.91
C GLU A 90 -0.12 6.51 3.12
N LEU A 91 0.37 5.29 3.33
CA LEU A 91 1.79 5.05 3.58
C LEU A 91 2.63 5.42 2.36
N SER A 92 3.63 6.28 2.56
CA SER A 92 4.52 6.69 1.48
C SER A 92 5.94 6.92 1.96
N TRP A 93 6.89 6.18 1.38
CA TRP A 93 8.32 6.34 1.65
C TRP A 93 8.92 7.48 0.82
N SER A 94 9.80 8.27 1.44
CA SER A 94 10.70 9.16 0.72
C SER A 94 11.58 8.33 -0.24
N PRO A 95 12.00 8.86 -1.41
CA PRO A 95 12.74 8.10 -2.42
C PRO A 95 14.02 7.39 -1.92
N GLY A 96 14.75 8.00 -0.98
CA GLY A 96 15.93 7.45 -0.32
C GLY A 96 15.64 6.61 0.93
N GLY A 97 14.36 6.34 1.22
CA GLY A 97 13.91 5.48 2.33
C GLY A 97 14.16 6.03 3.74
N ILE A 98 14.43 7.33 3.89
CA ILE A 98 14.79 7.93 5.19
C ILE A 98 13.58 8.38 6.03
N THR A 99 12.44 8.63 5.39
CA THR A 99 11.21 9.13 6.03
C THR A 99 10.00 8.39 5.49
N ILE A 100 9.06 8.08 6.37
CA ILE A 100 7.73 7.55 6.04
C ILE A 100 6.73 8.66 6.34
N ALA A 101 5.95 9.06 5.33
CA ALA A 101 4.75 9.87 5.49
C ALA A 101 3.53 8.96 5.61
N TYR A 102 2.56 9.37 6.45
CA TYR A 102 1.33 8.62 6.64
C TYR A 102 0.18 9.52 7.07
N LEU A 103 -1.05 9.14 6.74
CA LEU A 103 -2.25 9.78 7.26
C LEU A 103 -2.47 9.36 8.72
N SER A 104 -2.74 10.32 9.60
CA SER A 104 -2.95 10.07 11.03
C SER A 104 -4.20 10.75 11.55
N LEU A 105 -4.92 10.08 12.45
CA LEU A 105 -6.09 10.63 13.14
C LEU A 105 -5.68 11.18 14.51
N ARG A 106 -5.87 12.48 14.72
CA ARG A 106 -5.67 13.11 16.03
C ARG A 106 -6.91 12.93 16.90
N ARG A 107 -6.79 12.12 17.95
CA ARG A 107 -7.89 11.83 18.88
C ARG A 107 -8.37 13.05 19.68
N SER A 108 -7.52 14.05 19.89
CA SER A 108 -7.84 15.24 20.68
C SER A 108 -9.00 16.04 20.11
N ASP A 109 -9.09 16.10 18.79
CA ASP A 109 -9.97 16.99 18.04
C ASP A 109 -10.62 16.31 16.82
N ASN A 110 -10.37 15.01 16.64
CA ASN A 110 -10.94 14.16 15.59
C ASN A 110 -10.66 14.70 14.17
N LEU A 111 -9.46 15.25 13.97
CA LEU A 111 -8.99 15.75 12.68
C LEU A 111 -7.89 14.86 12.12
N TYR A 112 -7.88 14.71 10.80
CA TYR A 112 -6.78 14.07 10.10
C TYR A 112 -5.60 15.04 9.94
N THR A 113 -4.39 14.49 10.10
CA THR A 113 -3.13 15.14 9.81
C THR A 113 -2.22 14.22 9.01
N ILE A 114 -1.08 14.73 8.55
CA ILE A 114 0.00 13.94 7.96
C ILE A 114 1.14 13.84 8.99
N GLY A 115 1.43 12.61 9.40
CA GLY A 115 2.58 12.29 10.23
C GLY A 115 3.81 11.99 9.39
N LEU A 116 4.98 12.30 9.93
CA LEU A 116 6.29 11.89 9.41
C LEU A 116 7.04 11.13 10.48
N VAL A 117 7.73 10.06 10.10
CA VAL A 117 8.59 9.30 11.02
C VAL A 117 9.76 8.65 10.28
N ASN A 118 10.90 8.50 10.94
CA ASN A 118 11.99 7.70 10.40
C ASN A 118 11.70 6.20 10.59
N PRO A 119 12.27 5.30 9.77
CA PRO A 119 12.11 3.86 9.92
C PRO A 119 12.65 3.29 11.23
N ASP A 120 13.53 4.03 11.92
CA ASP A 120 14.06 3.70 13.23
C ASP A 120 13.21 4.25 14.40
N GLY A 121 12.05 4.86 14.09
CA GLY A 121 11.12 5.42 15.06
C GLY A 121 11.48 6.82 15.54
N ARG A 122 12.59 7.40 15.09
CA ARG A 122 12.98 8.77 15.45
C ARG A 122 12.25 9.80 14.59
N ASN A 123 12.39 11.07 14.99
CA ASN A 123 11.91 12.23 14.23
C ASN A 123 10.41 12.19 13.91
N LEU A 124 9.59 11.65 14.81
CA LEU A 124 8.14 11.73 14.71
C LEU A 124 7.69 13.21 14.67
N ARG A 125 6.95 13.60 13.63
CA ARG A 125 6.48 14.98 13.42
C ARG A 125 5.05 15.00 12.87
N ASP A 126 4.31 16.03 13.24
CA ASP A 126 3.00 16.37 12.70
C ASP A 126 3.16 17.55 11.72
N LEU A 127 2.70 17.40 10.47
CA LEU A 127 2.75 18.46 9.46
C LEU A 127 1.63 19.49 9.59
N PHE A 128 0.56 19.16 10.29
CA PHE A 128 -0.54 20.08 10.59
C PHE A 128 -0.82 20.09 12.10
N PRO A 129 0.12 20.60 12.92
CA PRO A 129 -0.05 20.63 14.36
C PRO A 129 -1.13 21.62 14.79
N ASP A 130 -1.75 21.37 15.94
CA ASP A 130 -2.77 22.23 16.55
C ASP A 130 -3.88 22.61 15.56
N GLU A 131 -4.25 23.89 15.47
CA GLU A 131 -5.30 24.39 14.57
C GLU A 131 -4.93 24.30 13.08
N ALA A 132 -3.66 24.03 12.73
CA ALA A 132 -3.29 23.87 11.32
C ALA A 132 -3.97 22.65 10.67
N ALA A 133 -4.38 21.64 11.46
CA ALA A 133 -5.16 20.51 10.94
C ALA A 133 -6.52 20.94 10.39
N ARG A 134 -7.11 22.01 10.94
CA ARG A 134 -8.41 22.56 10.54
C ARG A 134 -8.25 23.48 9.33
N THR A 135 -8.19 22.88 8.15
CA THR A 135 -8.02 23.64 6.89
C THR A 135 -9.34 24.19 6.34
N ASP A 136 -10.48 23.72 6.84
CA ASP A 136 -11.80 24.27 6.56
C ASP A 136 -12.82 23.97 7.68
N SER A 137 -14.07 24.38 7.50
CA SER A 137 -15.20 24.11 8.41
C SER A 137 -15.96 22.82 8.10
N PHE A 138 -15.48 21.98 7.20
CA PHE A 138 -16.18 20.80 6.69
C PHE A 138 -15.44 19.53 7.09
N SER A 139 -14.57 19.03 6.21
CA SER A 139 -13.91 17.74 6.38
C SER A 139 -12.50 17.89 6.94
N SER A 140 -11.83 19.01 6.60
CA SER A 140 -10.40 19.19 6.83
C SER A 140 -9.55 17.98 6.38
N GLN A 141 -10.03 17.26 5.36
CA GLN A 141 -9.38 16.04 4.88
C GLN A 141 -8.00 16.33 4.31
N LYS A 142 -7.09 15.34 4.42
CA LYS A 142 -5.74 15.37 3.88
C LYS A 142 -5.50 14.11 3.03
N ALA A 143 -4.63 14.21 2.04
CA ALA A 143 -4.15 13.05 1.27
C ALA A 143 -2.70 13.29 0.84
N ILE A 144 -1.90 12.23 0.79
CA ILE A 144 -0.52 12.28 0.34
C ILE A 144 -0.51 12.08 -1.17
N GLN A 145 0.02 13.05 -1.92
CA GLN A 145 0.15 12.92 -3.38
C GLN A 145 1.46 12.22 -3.76
N GLY A 146 2.46 12.33 -2.89
CA GLY A 146 3.76 11.69 -3.07
C GLY A 146 4.92 12.64 -2.81
N TRP A 147 6.11 12.05 -2.86
CA TRP A 147 7.37 12.75 -2.64
C TRP A 147 7.89 13.35 -3.95
N VAL A 148 8.34 14.60 -3.88
CA VAL A 148 9.07 15.25 -4.97
C VAL A 148 10.54 14.86 -4.92
N ASP A 149 11.10 14.80 -3.72
CA ASP A 149 12.42 14.26 -3.38
C ASP A 149 12.46 13.91 -1.88
N ASP A 150 13.62 13.55 -1.34
CA ASP A 150 13.78 13.15 0.07
C ASP A 150 13.40 14.19 1.12
N VAL A 151 13.28 15.47 0.72
CA VAL A 151 13.02 16.56 1.65
C VAL A 151 11.77 17.37 1.30
N ARG A 152 11.07 17.02 0.22
CA ARG A 152 9.87 17.69 -0.26
C ARG A 152 8.72 16.71 -0.49
N LEU A 153 7.62 16.95 0.23
CA LEU A 153 6.40 16.16 0.17
C LEU A 153 5.26 17.01 -0.40
N GLN A 154 4.45 16.44 -1.28
CA GLN A 154 3.24 17.08 -1.80
C GLN A 154 2.00 16.47 -1.16
N VAL A 155 1.13 17.33 -0.64
CA VAL A 155 -0.08 16.95 0.12
C VAL A 155 -1.28 17.71 -0.45
N LEU A 156 -2.44 17.06 -0.51
CA LEU A 156 -3.72 17.74 -0.71
C LEU A 156 -4.36 18.00 0.64
N ALA A 157 -4.89 19.21 0.82
CA ALA A 157 -5.67 19.59 1.99
C ALA A 157 -7.00 20.22 1.59
N SER A 158 -8.08 19.84 2.27
CA SER A 158 -9.40 20.38 1.98
C SER A 158 -9.45 21.88 2.26
N CYS A 159 -10.00 22.64 1.31
CA CYS A 159 -10.07 24.11 1.32
C CYS A 159 -11.50 24.67 1.32
N GLY A 160 -12.50 23.82 1.59
CA GLY A 160 -13.92 24.15 1.47
C GLY A 160 -14.73 23.00 0.86
N VAL A 161 -15.99 23.29 0.51
CA VAL A 161 -16.87 22.31 -0.14
C VAL A 161 -16.29 21.93 -1.50
N ASP A 162 -16.07 20.63 -1.72
CA ASP A 162 -15.56 20.07 -2.97
C ASP A 162 -14.26 20.74 -3.45
N CYS A 163 -13.38 21.09 -2.50
CA CYS A 163 -12.15 21.84 -2.75
C CYS A 163 -10.98 21.13 -2.09
N MET A 164 -9.94 20.86 -2.87
CA MET A 164 -8.63 20.40 -2.39
C MET A 164 -7.54 21.35 -2.89
N GLN A 165 -6.74 21.89 -1.97
CA GLN A 165 -5.56 22.68 -2.28
C GLN A 165 -4.32 21.79 -2.16
N ARG A 166 -3.49 21.81 -3.19
CA ARG A 166 -2.16 21.20 -3.14
C ARG A 166 -1.20 22.10 -2.37
N LEU A 167 -0.45 21.49 -1.46
CA LEU A 167 0.56 22.10 -0.61
C LEU A 167 1.88 21.38 -0.82
N ASP A 168 2.94 22.15 -1.08
CA ASP A 168 4.31 21.65 -1.15
C ASP A 168 4.97 21.90 0.21
N PHE A 169 5.37 20.82 0.90
CA PHE A 169 6.02 20.86 2.21
C PHE A 169 7.52 20.63 2.08
N GLY A 170 8.32 21.49 2.72
CA GLY A 170 9.72 21.19 3.05
C GLY A 170 9.78 20.51 4.41
N ILE A 171 10.02 19.19 4.47
CA ILE A 171 9.86 18.42 5.71
C ILE A 171 10.90 18.78 6.79
N LEU A 172 12.06 19.30 6.38
CA LEU A 172 13.12 19.73 7.30
C LEU A 172 12.77 21.05 8.00
N THR A 173 12.11 21.97 7.27
CA THR A 173 11.74 23.29 7.78
C THR A 173 10.34 23.31 8.40
N GLY A 174 9.48 22.36 8.03
CA GLY A 174 8.07 22.33 8.39
C GLY A 174 7.22 23.39 7.68
N LEU A 175 7.80 24.13 6.72
CA LEU A 175 7.10 25.16 5.97
C LEU A 175 6.36 24.53 4.79
N SER A 176 5.16 25.04 4.52
CA SER A 176 4.38 24.69 3.34
C SER A 176 3.97 25.92 2.53
N THR A 177 3.82 25.71 1.23
CA THR A 177 3.30 26.71 0.30
C THR A 177 2.22 26.10 -0.59
N PRO A 178 1.09 26.78 -0.82
CA PRO A 178 0.14 26.38 -1.85
C PRO A 178 0.79 26.31 -3.23
N SER A 179 0.42 25.31 -4.01
CA SER A 179 1.00 25.02 -5.32
C SER A 179 -0.10 24.74 -6.34
N GLY A 180 -0.19 25.57 -7.37
CA GLY A 180 -1.26 25.50 -8.37
C GLY A 180 -2.64 25.88 -7.85
N ASP A 181 -3.62 25.84 -8.75
CA ASP A 181 -5.01 26.16 -8.45
C ASP A 181 -5.68 25.03 -7.62
N PRO A 182 -6.66 25.36 -6.77
CA PRO A 182 -7.49 24.36 -6.11
C PRO A 182 -8.19 23.45 -7.12
N ILE A 183 -8.30 22.17 -6.77
CA ILE A 183 -8.97 21.15 -7.57
C ILE A 183 -10.26 20.68 -6.87
N GLN A 184 -11.16 20.08 -7.64
CA GLN A 184 -12.33 19.39 -7.08
C GLN A 184 -11.90 18.13 -6.29
N ARG A 185 -12.70 17.76 -5.29
CA ARG A 185 -12.42 16.58 -4.49
C ARG A 185 -12.77 15.33 -5.29
N ALA A 186 -11.75 14.56 -5.65
CA ALA A 186 -11.94 13.30 -6.35
C ALA A 186 -12.53 12.22 -5.41
N SER A 187 -13.36 11.34 -5.95
CA SER A 187 -13.98 10.24 -5.19
C SER A 187 -12.98 9.14 -4.81
N ASP A 188 -11.89 9.03 -5.56
CA ASP A 188 -10.79 8.07 -5.44
C ASP A 188 -9.57 8.64 -4.71
N LEU A 189 -9.74 9.74 -3.96
CA LEU A 189 -8.67 10.44 -3.26
C LEU A 189 -7.80 9.51 -2.36
N TRP A 190 -8.42 8.48 -1.78
CA TRP A 190 -7.78 7.49 -0.91
C TRP A 190 -7.80 6.09 -1.51
N SER A 191 -7.70 5.99 -2.84
CA SER A 191 -7.49 4.70 -3.49
C SER A 191 -6.06 4.22 -3.29
N VAL A 192 -5.91 2.90 -3.16
CA VAL A 192 -4.60 2.22 -3.11
C VAL A 192 -3.81 2.53 -4.38
N HIS A 193 -2.58 2.96 -4.22
CA HIS A 193 -1.66 3.19 -5.31
C HIS A 193 -1.16 1.88 -5.88
N LYS A 194 -1.04 1.85 -7.20
CA LYS A 194 -0.46 0.74 -7.94
C LYS A 194 0.60 1.29 -8.87
N TYR A 195 1.73 0.62 -8.93
CA TYR A 195 2.75 0.97 -9.90
C TYR A 195 2.26 0.59 -11.30
N GLN A 196 2.20 1.61 -12.18
CA GLN A 196 1.76 1.48 -13.57
C GLN A 196 2.89 1.93 -14.50
N PRO A 197 3.40 1.07 -15.39
CA PRO A 197 4.29 1.50 -16.45
C PRO A 197 3.54 2.30 -17.51
N ALA A 198 4.27 3.14 -18.24
CA ALA A 198 3.71 3.90 -19.37
C ALA A 198 3.22 3.00 -20.51
N MET A 199 3.84 1.82 -20.68
CA MET A 199 3.49 0.83 -21.68
C MET A 199 3.66 -0.56 -21.09
N PHE A 200 2.75 -1.46 -21.42
CA PHE A 200 2.79 -2.87 -21.07
C PHE A 200 2.20 -3.70 -22.23
N PRO A 201 2.36 -5.05 -22.22
CA PRO A 201 1.93 -5.89 -23.34
C PRO A 201 0.41 -5.84 -23.59
N GLU A 202 0.01 -5.80 -24.88
CA GLU A 202 -1.38 -5.69 -25.33
C GLU A 202 -2.30 -6.77 -24.76
N VAL A 203 -1.79 -7.97 -24.49
CA VAL A 203 -2.54 -9.07 -23.87
C VAL A 203 -3.12 -8.68 -22.50
N LEU A 204 -2.54 -7.68 -21.83
CA LEU A 204 -2.94 -7.19 -20.52
C LEU A 204 -3.78 -5.89 -20.58
N ASP A 205 -4.06 -5.34 -21.76
CA ASP A 205 -4.79 -4.07 -21.93
C ASP A 205 -6.15 -4.07 -21.24
N LYS A 206 -6.83 -5.22 -21.19
CA LYS A 206 -8.13 -5.38 -20.52
C LYS A 206 -8.05 -5.15 -19.01
N LEU A 207 -6.89 -5.44 -18.39
CA LEU A 207 -6.70 -5.29 -16.95
C LEU A 207 -6.31 -3.85 -16.61
N GLY A 208 -5.52 -3.19 -17.46
CA GLY A 208 -5.20 -1.76 -17.33
C GLY A 208 -4.75 -1.38 -15.91
N SER A 209 -5.46 -0.42 -15.31
CA SER A 209 -5.20 0.10 -13.95
C SER A 209 -5.44 -0.90 -12.82
N GLN A 210 -5.94 -2.11 -13.10
CA GLN A 210 -6.13 -3.14 -12.07
C GLN A 210 -4.80 -3.80 -11.66
N LEU A 211 -3.80 -3.78 -12.53
CA LEU A 211 -2.49 -4.38 -12.30
C LEU A 211 -1.67 -3.59 -11.28
N ASN A 212 -0.85 -4.25 -10.49
CA ASN A 212 0.25 -3.60 -9.76
C ASN A 212 1.58 -4.20 -10.21
N TRP A 213 2.40 -3.43 -10.90
CA TRP A 213 3.63 -3.91 -11.50
C TRP A 213 4.80 -3.95 -10.51
N SER A 214 5.68 -4.92 -10.66
CA SER A 214 7.01 -4.83 -10.05
C SER A 214 7.80 -3.69 -10.71
N VAL A 215 8.72 -3.07 -9.97
CA VAL A 215 9.49 -1.91 -10.47
C VAL A 215 10.31 -2.25 -11.72
N ASP A 216 10.85 -3.47 -11.79
CA ASP A 216 11.62 -3.99 -12.92
C ASP A 216 10.74 -4.42 -14.11
N LEU A 217 9.42 -4.31 -14.00
CA LEU A 217 8.42 -4.70 -14.99
C LEU A 217 8.46 -6.18 -15.39
N SER A 218 9.13 -7.02 -14.59
CA SER A 218 9.20 -8.45 -14.87
C SER A 218 7.91 -9.17 -14.48
N ARG A 219 7.11 -8.61 -13.57
CA ARG A 219 5.87 -9.21 -13.07
C ARG A 219 4.80 -8.17 -12.79
N ALA A 220 3.55 -8.61 -12.74
CA ALA A 220 2.44 -7.82 -12.24
C ALA A 220 1.58 -8.63 -11.27
N ALA A 221 1.10 -8.01 -10.21
CA ALA A 221 0.06 -8.55 -9.34
C ALA A 221 -1.31 -8.11 -9.87
N TYR A 222 -2.28 -9.01 -9.80
CA TYR A 222 -3.67 -8.76 -10.18
C TYR A 222 -4.57 -9.39 -9.12
N ILE A 223 -5.49 -8.60 -8.58
CA ILE A 223 -6.52 -9.08 -7.66
C ILE A 223 -7.83 -9.13 -8.44
N ASP A 224 -8.41 -10.32 -8.57
CA ASP A 224 -9.67 -10.51 -9.30
C ASP A 224 -10.89 -10.10 -8.46
N ASP A 225 -12.07 -10.09 -9.09
CA ASP A 225 -13.34 -9.70 -8.43
C ASP A 225 -13.73 -10.61 -7.27
N ASN A 226 -13.15 -11.81 -7.17
CA ASN A 226 -13.37 -12.74 -6.05
C ASN A 226 -12.33 -12.54 -4.93
N GLY A 227 -11.40 -11.61 -5.09
CA GLY A 227 -10.32 -11.36 -4.13
C GLY A 227 -9.16 -12.35 -4.23
N ASN A 228 -9.06 -13.15 -5.30
CA ASN A 228 -7.88 -14.00 -5.49
C ASN A 228 -6.71 -13.17 -6.01
N THR A 229 -5.51 -13.44 -5.49
CA THR A 229 -4.30 -12.77 -5.97
C THR A 229 -3.59 -13.62 -7.01
N TRP A 230 -3.32 -13.02 -8.15
CA TRP A 230 -2.64 -13.58 -9.29
C TRP A 230 -1.34 -12.82 -9.55
N VAL A 231 -0.29 -13.55 -9.92
CA VAL A 231 0.99 -13.00 -10.38
C VAL A 231 1.15 -13.34 -11.85
N ILE A 232 1.31 -12.31 -12.65
CA ILE A 232 1.46 -12.37 -14.10
C ILE A 232 2.94 -12.30 -14.44
N ASP A 233 3.40 -13.25 -15.25
CA ASP A 233 4.67 -13.13 -15.98
C ASP A 233 4.34 -12.83 -17.45
N PRO A 234 4.52 -11.56 -17.89
CA PRO A 234 4.24 -11.14 -19.25
C PRO A 234 5.22 -11.71 -20.29
N GLN A 235 6.42 -12.13 -19.89
CA GLN A 235 7.39 -12.69 -20.83
C GLN A 235 7.02 -14.10 -21.25
N THR A 236 6.50 -14.88 -20.29
CA THR A 236 6.07 -16.26 -20.52
C THR A 236 4.58 -16.40 -20.80
N ASN A 237 3.80 -15.31 -20.68
CA ASN A 237 2.33 -15.31 -20.73
C ASN A 237 1.72 -16.29 -19.73
N THR A 238 2.27 -16.33 -18.52
CA THR A 238 1.80 -17.23 -17.46
C THR A 238 1.19 -16.49 -16.27
N LEU A 239 0.31 -17.19 -15.55
CA LEU A 239 -0.34 -16.72 -14.34
C LEU A 239 -0.12 -17.73 -13.21
N LEU A 240 0.28 -17.23 -12.05
CA LEU A 240 0.38 -17.97 -10.81
C LEU A 240 -0.66 -17.45 -9.82
N MET A 241 -1.55 -18.32 -9.33
CA MET A 241 -2.42 -17.98 -8.20
C MET A 241 -1.62 -18.12 -6.91
N LEU A 242 -1.65 -17.09 -6.05
CA LEU A 242 -1.04 -17.15 -4.72
C LEU A 242 -1.99 -17.84 -3.74
N ASP A 243 -1.43 -18.63 -2.83
CA ASP A 243 -2.20 -19.22 -1.73
C ASP A 243 -2.43 -18.17 -0.63
N THR A 244 -3.44 -17.33 -0.85
CA THR A 244 -3.92 -16.35 0.14
C THR A 244 -4.86 -16.96 1.17
N GLY A 245 -5.00 -18.30 1.21
CA GLY A 245 -5.93 -19.01 2.06
C GLY A 245 -7.30 -19.21 1.41
N ALA A 246 -8.04 -20.23 1.89
CA ALA A 246 -9.32 -20.65 1.31
C ALA A 246 -10.48 -19.66 1.53
N TYR A 247 -10.34 -18.77 2.50
CA TYR A 247 -11.35 -17.78 2.88
C TYR A 247 -10.64 -16.46 3.17
N GLY A 248 -10.91 -15.47 2.33
CA GLY A 248 -10.48 -14.09 2.51
C GLY A 248 -10.38 -13.36 1.18
N SER A 249 -10.61 -12.05 1.20
CA SER A 249 -10.56 -11.23 0.00
C SER A 249 -9.31 -10.37 -0.02
N ALA A 250 -8.43 -10.60 -1.01
CA ALA A 250 -7.32 -9.69 -1.23
C ALA A 250 -7.86 -8.33 -1.70
N THR A 251 -7.25 -7.24 -1.22
CA THR A 251 -7.70 -5.87 -1.53
C THR A 251 -6.58 -4.93 -1.92
N GLU A 252 -5.34 -5.27 -1.58
CA GLU A 252 -4.17 -4.46 -1.81
C GLU A 252 -2.96 -5.38 -1.95
N SER A 253 -2.03 -4.98 -2.81
CA SER A 253 -0.78 -5.68 -3.04
C SER A 253 0.32 -4.66 -3.28
N ASP A 254 1.53 -4.89 -2.79
CA ASP A 254 2.70 -4.04 -3.05
C ASP A 254 3.98 -4.85 -3.21
N TRP A 255 4.78 -4.52 -4.22
CA TRP A 255 6.02 -5.21 -4.55
C TRP A 255 7.20 -4.61 -3.80
N SER A 256 8.12 -5.44 -3.30
CA SER A 256 9.43 -4.94 -2.91
C SER A 256 10.12 -4.31 -4.11
N TYR A 257 10.97 -3.31 -3.86
CA TYR A 257 11.60 -2.55 -4.94
C TYR A 257 12.46 -3.44 -5.88
N ASP A 258 13.03 -4.51 -5.33
CA ASP A 258 13.81 -5.50 -6.08
C ASP A 258 12.98 -6.64 -6.68
N GLY A 259 11.65 -6.63 -6.49
CA GLY A 259 10.72 -7.62 -7.03
C GLY A 259 10.76 -8.99 -6.35
N LYS A 260 11.58 -9.18 -5.31
CA LYS A 260 11.71 -10.49 -4.62
C LYS A 260 10.52 -10.84 -3.75
N TYR A 261 9.87 -9.83 -3.18
CA TYR A 261 8.75 -9.99 -2.25
C TYR A 261 7.49 -9.30 -2.77
N LEU A 262 6.35 -9.88 -2.42
CA LEU A 262 5.03 -9.28 -2.64
C LEU A 262 4.26 -9.31 -1.32
N ALA A 263 3.90 -8.12 -0.84
CA ALA A 263 2.97 -7.95 0.26
C ALA A 263 1.54 -8.00 -0.30
N VAL A 264 0.66 -8.74 0.35
CA VAL A 264 -0.76 -8.85 -0.03
C VAL A 264 -1.61 -8.70 1.22
N ARG A 265 -2.54 -7.74 1.20
CA ARG A 265 -3.54 -7.58 2.25
C ARG A 265 -4.77 -8.42 1.93
N VAL A 266 -5.06 -9.37 2.80
CA VAL A 266 -6.21 -10.29 2.74
C VAL A 266 -7.02 -10.14 4.02
N ASP A 267 -8.18 -9.48 3.92
CA ASP A 267 -8.98 -9.05 5.07
C ASP A 267 -8.13 -8.31 6.14
N GLU A 268 -7.96 -8.90 7.34
CA GLU A 268 -7.17 -8.39 8.48
C GLU A 268 -5.78 -9.05 8.58
N THR A 269 -5.36 -9.75 7.53
CA THR A 269 -4.06 -10.42 7.44
C THR A 269 -3.21 -9.81 6.34
N LEU A 270 -2.00 -9.40 6.68
CA LEU A 270 -0.93 -9.09 5.74
C LEU A 270 -0.11 -10.36 5.50
N LYS A 271 -0.05 -10.81 4.26
CA LYS A 271 0.75 -11.95 3.81
C LYS A 271 1.94 -11.44 3.00
N ILE A 272 3.13 -11.97 3.27
CA ILE A 272 4.34 -11.65 2.50
C ILE A 272 4.80 -12.91 1.78
N PHE A 273 4.86 -12.84 0.46
CA PHE A 273 5.33 -13.92 -0.40
C PHE A 273 6.73 -13.63 -0.90
N SER A 274 7.61 -14.65 -0.92
CA SER A 274 8.90 -14.63 -1.59
C SER A 274 8.82 -15.44 -2.89
N PHE A 275 9.43 -14.91 -3.95
CA PHE A 275 9.63 -15.66 -5.20
C PHE A 275 11.01 -16.32 -5.29
N GLU A 276 11.84 -16.12 -4.27
CA GLU A 276 13.07 -16.86 -4.01
C GLU A 276 12.80 -17.80 -2.84
N CYS A 277 12.14 -18.93 -3.13
CA CYS A 277 11.88 -19.96 -2.13
C CYS A 277 13.21 -20.59 -1.66
N PRO A 278 13.39 -20.82 -0.34
CA PRO A 278 14.54 -21.54 0.19
C PRO A 278 14.58 -23.02 -0.22
#